data_AF-A0A932DT91-F1
#
_entry.id   AF-A0A932DT91-F1
#
_cell.length_a   1.000
_cell.length_b   1.000
_cell.length_c   1.000
_cell.angle_alpha   90.00
_cell.angle_beta   90.00
_cell.angle_gamma   90.00
#
_symmetry.space_group_name_H-M   'P 1'
#
loop_
_entity.id
_entity.type
_entity.pdbx_description
1 polymer ?
#
loop_
_entity_poly.entity_id
_entity_poly.type
_entity_poly.pdbx_seq_one_letter_code
_entity_poly.pdbx_strand_id
1 'polypeptide(L)'
;MFAIVTFLYFALHLGYVARLVLSGRRGVFWGPDSMVPRPHDVVQFVQHVRYFLGLGPRPRFGRWTYWEKFDYWAVFWGVAIIGASGLLLWFPTFFARYLPGWGFNLALIVHSDEALLAVGFIFSVHFFNANLRPEKFPMDPVIFTGRIEEDDLRREHPTEYERLLAEGRLEALRADPPPRWLRNFAWVAGLSALGTGLLLLYLIVLTALR
;
A
#
# COMPACT_ATOMS: atom_id res chain seq x y z
N MET A 1 21.50 -5.78 5.18
CA MET A 1 20.38 -6.33 5.97
C MET A 1 19.03 -5.97 5.36
N PHE A 2 18.65 -4.68 5.30
CA PHE A 2 17.33 -4.26 4.76
C PHE A 2 17.06 -4.71 3.32
N ALA A 3 18.05 -4.61 2.44
CA ALA A 3 17.89 -5.10 1.07
C ALA A 3 17.55 -6.61 1.00
N ILE A 4 18.12 -7.44 1.88
CA ILE A 4 17.80 -8.88 1.95
C ILE A 4 16.34 -9.08 2.35
N VAL A 5 15.88 -8.36 3.37
CA VAL A 5 14.48 -8.40 3.81
C VAL A 5 13.56 -7.97 2.68
N THR A 6 13.92 -6.90 1.96
CA THR A 6 13.17 -6.40 0.82
C THR A 6 13.03 -7.42 -0.31
N PHE A 7 14.15 -8.00 -0.75
CA PHE A 7 14.11 -9.04 -1.77
C PHE A 7 13.36 -10.28 -1.30
N LEU A 8 13.49 -10.66 -0.03
CA LEU A 8 12.80 -11.81 0.52
C LEU A 8 11.28 -11.63 0.47
N TYR A 9 10.75 -10.55 1.05
CA TYR A 9 9.28 -10.36 1.05
C TYR A 9 8.76 -10.16 -0.38
N PHE A 10 9.51 -9.48 -1.25
CA PHE A 10 9.10 -9.27 -2.63
C PHE A 10 9.07 -10.58 -3.42
N ALA A 11 10.07 -11.45 -3.24
CA ALA A 11 10.09 -12.78 -3.83
C ALA A 11 8.95 -13.67 -3.29
N LEU A 12 8.69 -13.63 -1.98
CA LEU A 12 7.56 -14.33 -1.37
C LEU A 12 6.22 -13.85 -1.95
N HIS A 13 6.07 -12.54 -2.15
CA HIS A 13 4.88 -11.94 -2.75
C HIS A 13 4.70 -12.37 -4.22
N LEU A 14 5.76 -12.31 -5.02
CA LEU A 14 5.73 -12.82 -6.41
C LEU A 14 5.36 -14.31 -6.46
N GLY A 15 5.92 -15.12 -5.55
CA GLY A 15 5.58 -16.54 -5.42
C GLY A 15 4.12 -16.77 -5.04
N TYR A 16 3.58 -15.95 -4.13
CA TYR A 16 2.17 -15.98 -3.75
C TYR A 16 1.26 -15.63 -4.94
N VAL A 17 1.55 -14.54 -5.65
CA VAL A 17 0.79 -14.14 -6.85
C VAL A 17 0.89 -15.23 -7.92
N ALA A 18 2.07 -15.76 -8.22
CA ALA A 18 2.26 -16.85 -9.16
C ALA A 18 1.43 -18.08 -8.80
N ARG A 19 1.41 -18.49 -7.52
CA ARG A 19 0.56 -19.59 -7.03
C ARG A 19 -0.93 -19.32 -7.26
N LEU A 20 -1.40 -18.09 -7.02
CA LEU A 20 -2.80 -17.75 -7.26
C LEU A 20 -3.15 -17.81 -8.75
N VAL A 21 -2.26 -17.32 -9.62
CA VAL A 21 -2.44 -17.37 -11.08
C VAL A 21 -2.46 -18.83 -11.58
N LEU A 22 -1.50 -19.64 -11.15
CA LEU A 22 -1.38 -21.05 -11.54
C LEU A 22 -2.53 -21.91 -11.01
N SER A 23 -3.15 -21.54 -9.88
CA SER A 23 -4.35 -22.20 -9.36
C SER A 23 -5.66 -21.77 -10.04
N GLY A 24 -5.58 -20.97 -11.10
CA GLY A 24 -6.75 -20.56 -11.89
C GLY A 24 -7.62 -19.50 -11.21
N ARG A 25 -7.15 -18.85 -10.15
CA ARG A 25 -7.89 -17.77 -9.47
C ARG A 25 -7.83 -16.49 -10.28
N ARG A 26 -8.67 -16.41 -11.33
CA ARG A 26 -8.81 -15.23 -12.21
C ARG A 26 -9.19 -13.93 -11.46
N GLY A 27 -9.72 -14.06 -10.25
CA GLY A 27 -10.04 -12.96 -9.32
C GLY A 27 -8.85 -12.06 -8.95
N VAL A 28 -7.61 -12.52 -9.16
CA VAL A 28 -6.40 -11.72 -8.93
C VAL A 28 -6.28 -10.55 -9.91
N PHE A 29 -6.69 -10.77 -11.16
CA PHE A 29 -6.58 -9.76 -12.22
C PHE A 29 -7.90 -9.04 -12.47
N TRP A 30 -9.03 -9.69 -12.23
CA TRP A 30 -10.35 -9.17 -12.58
C TRP A 30 -11.34 -9.33 -11.43
N GLY A 31 -12.42 -8.55 -11.45
CA GLY A 31 -13.49 -8.65 -10.46
C GLY A 31 -13.27 -7.80 -9.20
N PRO A 32 -14.09 -8.02 -8.15
CA PRO A 32 -14.12 -7.17 -6.96
C PRO A 32 -12.88 -7.34 -6.06
N ASP A 33 -12.23 -8.49 -6.11
CA ASP A 33 -11.07 -8.80 -5.27
C ASP A 33 -9.72 -8.43 -5.93
N SER A 34 -9.75 -7.91 -7.16
CA SER A 34 -8.55 -7.56 -7.94
C SER A 34 -7.91 -6.25 -7.48
N MET A 35 -6.59 -6.28 -7.29
CA MET A 35 -5.74 -5.12 -7.05
C MET A 35 -5.27 -4.44 -8.35
N VAL A 36 -5.64 -4.97 -9.52
CA VAL A 36 -5.28 -4.36 -10.81
C VAL A 36 -6.15 -3.12 -11.06
N PRO A 37 -5.56 -1.97 -11.41
CA PRO A 37 -6.29 -0.78 -11.84
C PRO A 37 -7.13 -1.07 -13.09
N ARG A 38 -8.36 -0.55 -13.09
CA ARG A 38 -9.34 -0.67 -14.17
C ARG A 38 -9.83 0.72 -14.54
N PRO A 39 -10.41 0.91 -15.74
CA PRO A 39 -11.01 2.19 -16.13
C PRO A 39 -12.04 2.73 -15.11
N HIS A 40 -12.75 1.85 -14.42
CA HIS A 40 -13.65 2.22 -13.33
C HIS A 40 -12.97 2.97 -12.18
N ASP A 41 -11.71 2.66 -11.88
CA ASP A 41 -10.97 3.34 -10.80
C ASP A 41 -10.72 4.82 -11.15
N VAL A 42 -10.53 5.15 -12.44
CA VAL A 42 -10.47 6.55 -12.92
C VAL A 42 -11.82 7.24 -12.77
N VAL A 43 -12.92 6.55 -13.10
CA VAL A 43 -14.28 7.10 -12.89
C VAL A 43 -14.51 7.39 -11.41
N GLN A 44 -14.11 6.49 -10.51
CA GLN A 44 -14.20 6.69 -9.07
C GLN A 44 -13.34 7.86 -8.59
N PHE A 45 -12.13 8.02 -9.12
CA PHE A 45 -11.30 9.20 -8.84
C PHE A 45 -12.02 10.50 -9.21
N VAL A 46 -12.57 10.61 -10.43
CA VAL A 46 -13.29 11.80 -10.87
C VAL A 46 -14.54 12.05 -10.02
N GLN A 47 -15.29 10.99 -9.68
CA GLN A 47 -16.44 11.09 -8.77
C GLN A 47 -16.00 11.60 -7.39
N HIS A 48 -14.85 11.14 -6.89
CA HIS A 48 -14.34 11.55 -5.58
C HIS A 48 -13.93 13.02 -5.57
N VAL A 49 -13.26 13.48 -6.62
CA VAL A 49 -12.95 14.90 -6.82
C VAL A 49 -14.23 15.73 -6.88
N ARG A 50 -15.24 15.31 -7.64
CA ARG A 50 -16.55 15.99 -7.70
C ARG A 50 -17.23 16.05 -6.33
N TYR A 51 -17.18 14.97 -5.55
CA TYR A 51 -17.71 14.93 -4.19
C TYR A 51 -17.02 15.96 -3.29
N PHE A 52 -15.68 16.05 -3.32
CA PHE A 52 -14.95 17.07 -2.56
C PHE A 52 -15.29 18.51 -2.97
N LEU A 53 -15.63 18.72 -4.24
CA LEU A 53 -16.11 20.01 -4.73
C LEU A 53 -17.62 20.26 -4.49
N GLY A 54 -18.33 19.33 -3.83
CA GLY A 54 -19.77 19.42 -3.61
C GLY A 54 -20.64 19.21 -4.86
N LEU A 55 -20.05 18.71 -5.95
CA LEU A 55 -20.67 18.56 -7.28
C LEU A 55 -21.25 17.16 -7.53
N GLY A 56 -21.40 16.34 -6.48
CA GLY A 56 -21.93 14.99 -6.58
C GLY A 56 -21.93 14.26 -5.22
N PRO A 57 -22.60 13.10 -5.16
CA PRO A 57 -22.60 12.26 -3.96
C PRO A 57 -21.21 11.61 -3.74
N ARG A 58 -20.98 11.13 -2.52
CA ARG A 58 -19.78 10.35 -2.19
C ARG A 58 -19.70 9.10 -3.10
N PRO A 59 -18.53 8.79 -3.69
CA PRO A 59 -18.39 7.60 -4.51
C PRO A 59 -18.62 6.34 -3.68
N ARG A 60 -19.16 5.32 -4.34
CA ARG A 60 -19.37 4.01 -3.72
C ARG A 60 -18.17 3.15 -4.02
N PHE A 61 -17.38 2.84 -2.99
CA PHE A 61 -16.20 2.00 -3.12
C PHE A 61 -16.55 0.52 -2.94
N GLY A 62 -15.75 -0.34 -3.55
CA GLY A 62 -15.78 -1.79 -3.30
C GLY A 62 -14.70 -2.17 -2.30
N ARG A 63 -14.28 -3.44 -2.35
CA ARG A 63 -13.23 -3.97 -1.47
C ARG A 63 -11.95 -3.15 -1.50
N TRP A 64 -11.56 -2.71 -2.70
CA TRP A 64 -10.40 -1.87 -2.92
C TRP A 64 -10.82 -0.55 -3.53
N THR A 65 -10.34 0.54 -2.95
CA THR A 65 -10.45 1.90 -3.48
C THR A 65 -9.39 2.14 -4.56
N TYR A 66 -9.57 3.19 -5.37
CA TYR A 66 -8.60 3.50 -6.42
C TYR A 66 -7.23 3.88 -5.84
N TRP A 67 -7.18 4.51 -4.66
CA TRP A 67 -5.93 4.91 -4.03
C TRP A 67 -5.23 3.74 -3.37
N GLU A 68 -5.93 2.79 -2.75
CA GLU A 68 -5.29 1.57 -2.22
C GLU A 68 -4.64 0.74 -3.32
N LYS A 69 -5.27 0.66 -4.51
CA LYS A 69 -4.65 0.05 -5.68
C LYS A 69 -3.43 0.83 -6.14
N PHE A 70 -3.53 2.16 -6.16
CA PHE A 70 -2.40 3.02 -6.52
C PHE A 70 -1.23 2.83 -5.55
N ASP A 71 -1.47 2.88 -4.23
CA ASP A 71 -0.48 2.61 -3.18
C ASP A 71 0.20 1.24 -3.39
N TYR A 72 -0.58 0.19 -3.61
CA TYR A 72 -0.04 -1.16 -3.85
C TYR A 72 0.89 -1.21 -5.07
N TRP A 73 0.47 -0.61 -6.20
CA TRP A 73 1.27 -0.63 -7.42
C TRP A 73 2.47 0.31 -7.37
N ALA A 74 2.35 1.45 -6.70
CA ALA A 74 3.45 2.37 -6.46
C ALA A 74 4.58 1.64 -5.71
N VAL A 75 4.26 0.94 -4.62
CA VAL A 75 5.27 0.17 -3.86
C VAL A 75 5.77 -1.03 -4.67
N PHE A 76 4.90 -1.76 -5.37
CA PHE A 76 5.30 -2.92 -6.17
C PHE A 76 6.36 -2.57 -7.23
N TRP A 77 6.13 -1.50 -8.00
CA TRP A 77 7.08 -1.04 -9.00
C TRP A 77 8.29 -0.35 -8.37
N GLY A 78 8.10 0.43 -7.30
CA GLY A 78 9.19 1.09 -6.61
C GLY A 78 10.21 0.11 -6.05
N VAL A 79 9.77 -0.99 -5.44
CA VAL A 79 10.65 -2.08 -4.98
C VAL A 79 11.44 -2.70 -6.13
N ALA A 80 10.82 -2.87 -7.30
CA ALA A 80 11.52 -3.39 -8.48
C ALA A 80 12.61 -2.41 -8.98
N ILE A 81 12.29 -1.11 -9.06
CA ILE A 81 13.21 -0.06 -9.55
C ILE A 81 14.37 0.16 -8.58
N ILE A 82 14.08 0.41 -7.31
CA ILE A 82 15.10 0.63 -6.27
C ILE A 82 15.89 -0.65 -6.01
N GLY A 83 15.24 -1.82 -6.10
CA GLY A 83 15.88 -3.12 -5.95
C GLY A 83 16.87 -3.41 -7.08
N ALA A 84 16.45 -3.28 -8.35
CA ALA A 84 17.31 -3.55 -9.49
C ALA A 84 18.52 -2.60 -9.55
N SER A 85 18.28 -1.29 -9.39
CA SER A 85 19.35 -0.29 -9.30
C SER A 85 20.27 -0.53 -8.09
N GLY A 86 19.69 -0.92 -6.94
CA GLY A 86 20.43 -1.24 -5.74
C GLY A 86 21.31 -2.48 -5.86
N LEU A 87 20.84 -3.55 -6.53
CA LEU A 87 21.64 -4.75 -6.79
C LEU A 87 22.84 -4.44 -7.67
N LEU A 88 22.64 -3.61 -8.70
CA LEU A 88 23.72 -3.16 -9.56
C LEU A 88 24.80 -2.42 -8.75
N LEU A 89 24.39 -1.52 -7.87
CA LEU A 89 25.28 -0.76 -6.99
C LEU A 89 25.89 -1.59 -5.86
N TRP A 90 25.22 -2.67 -5.42
CA TRP A 90 25.69 -3.54 -4.36
C TRP A 90 26.76 -4.54 -4.85
N PHE A 91 26.66 -5.00 -6.09
CA PHE A 91 27.63 -5.91 -6.71
C PHE A 91 28.34 -5.31 -7.93
N PRO A 92 29.01 -4.16 -7.79
CA PRO A 92 29.43 -3.37 -8.94
C PRO A 92 30.51 -4.07 -9.77
N THR A 93 31.40 -4.83 -9.14
CA THR A 93 32.46 -5.59 -9.84
C THR A 93 31.92 -6.73 -10.69
N PHE A 94 30.78 -7.32 -10.30
CA PHE A 94 30.10 -8.33 -11.10
C PHE A 94 29.46 -7.68 -12.33
N PHE A 95 28.69 -6.62 -12.13
CA PHE A 95 27.98 -5.94 -13.22
C PHE A 95 28.89 -5.17 -14.18
N ALA A 96 30.05 -4.68 -13.72
CA ALA A 96 31.03 -3.98 -14.57
C ALA A 96 31.63 -4.87 -15.67
N ARG A 97 31.48 -6.20 -15.56
CA ARG A 97 31.86 -7.15 -16.63
C ARG A 97 30.90 -7.10 -17.82
N TYR A 98 29.67 -6.61 -17.61
CA TYR A 98 28.58 -6.65 -18.58
C TYR A 98 28.07 -5.25 -18.95
N LEU A 99 28.27 -4.25 -18.08
CA LEU A 99 27.74 -2.90 -18.25
C LEU A 99 28.86 -1.85 -18.40
N PRO A 100 28.67 -0.85 -19.27
CA PRO A 100 29.56 0.30 -19.36
C PRO A 100 29.44 1.19 -18.11
N GLY A 101 30.48 1.98 -17.83
CA GLY A 101 30.55 2.84 -16.64
C GLY A 101 29.37 3.80 -16.46
N TRP A 102 28.80 4.32 -17.55
CA TRP A 102 27.63 5.21 -17.48
C TRP A 102 26.38 4.51 -16.92
N GLY A 103 26.29 3.18 -17.02
CA GLY A 103 25.18 2.40 -16.44
C GLY A 103 25.13 2.50 -14.92
N PHE A 104 26.27 2.67 -14.27
CA PHE A 104 26.36 2.91 -12.83
C PHE A 104 25.89 4.31 -12.44
N ASN A 105 26.18 5.31 -13.27
CA ASN A 105 25.67 6.67 -13.07
C ASN A 105 24.14 6.69 -13.18
N LEU A 106 23.59 5.98 -14.18
CA LEU A 106 22.14 5.85 -14.31
C LEU A 106 21.52 5.13 -13.11
N ALA A 107 22.11 4.01 -12.68
CA ALA A 107 21.63 3.29 -11.50
C ALA A 107 21.67 4.15 -10.24
N LEU A 108 22.71 4.96 -10.06
CA LEU A 108 22.79 5.89 -8.93
C LEU A 108 21.64 6.89 -8.94
N ILE A 109 21.39 7.55 -10.08
CA ILE A 109 20.29 8.53 -10.24
C ILE A 109 18.93 7.86 -10.00
N VAL A 110 18.68 6.72 -10.66
CA VAL A 110 17.41 5.99 -10.53
C VAL A 110 17.19 5.55 -9.08
N HIS A 111 18.24 5.06 -8.42
CA HIS A 111 18.13 4.62 -7.03
C HIS A 111 17.85 5.78 -6.08
N SER A 112 18.55 6.91 -6.24
CA SER A 112 18.38 8.09 -5.38
C SER A 112 17.00 8.73 -5.58
N ASP A 113 16.56 8.86 -6.83
CA ASP A 113 15.30 9.50 -7.15
C ASP A 113 14.12 8.63 -6.71
N GLU A 114 14.20 7.32 -6.92
CA GLU A 114 13.18 6.39 -6.43
C GLU A 114 13.12 6.37 -4.90
N ALA A 115 14.26 6.45 -4.21
CA ALA A 115 14.28 6.55 -2.75
C ALA A 115 13.58 7.83 -2.26
N LEU A 116 13.83 8.97 -2.92
CA LEU A 116 13.17 10.24 -2.59
C LEU A 116 11.66 10.19 -2.88
N LEU A 117 11.27 9.67 -4.05
CA LEU A 117 9.87 9.49 -4.43
C LEU A 117 9.13 8.56 -3.45
N ALA A 118 9.73 7.43 -3.09
CA ALA A 118 9.16 6.48 -2.15
C ALA A 118 8.95 7.10 -0.76
N VAL A 119 9.97 7.80 -0.23
CA VAL A 119 9.86 8.52 1.06
C VAL A 119 8.76 9.58 1.00
N GLY A 120 8.77 10.42 -0.05
CA GLY A 120 7.77 11.46 -0.24
C GLY A 120 6.34 10.89 -0.32
N PHE A 121 6.15 9.83 -1.09
CA PHE A 121 4.86 9.17 -1.25
C PHE A 121 4.36 8.53 0.07
N ILE A 122 5.25 7.81 0.77
CA ILE A 122 4.90 7.16 2.04
C ILE A 122 4.46 8.20 3.07
N PHE A 123 5.18 9.33 3.20
CA PHE A 123 4.84 10.35 4.20
C PHE A 123 3.66 11.24 3.85
N SER A 124 3.46 11.54 2.56
CA SER A 124 2.38 12.44 2.12
C SER A 124 1.05 11.72 1.92
N VAL A 125 1.05 10.59 1.22
CA VAL A 125 -0.18 9.91 0.80
C VAL A 125 -0.50 8.76 1.75
N HIS A 126 0.43 7.81 1.88
CA HIS A 126 0.18 6.60 2.63
C HIS A 126 -0.05 6.87 4.12
N PHE A 127 0.84 7.64 4.75
CA PHE A 127 0.72 8.02 6.17
C PHE A 127 -0.58 8.77 6.45
N PHE A 128 -0.95 9.71 5.57
CA PHE A 128 -2.18 10.46 5.73
C PHE A 128 -3.40 9.54 5.67
N ASN A 129 -3.48 8.69 4.64
CA ASN A 129 -4.61 7.78 4.44
C ASN A 129 -4.69 6.67 5.48
N ALA A 130 -3.56 6.15 5.96
CA ALA A 130 -3.54 4.97 6.84
C ALA A 130 -3.42 5.31 8.33
N ASN A 131 -2.84 6.46 8.70
CA ASN A 131 -2.51 6.77 10.10
C ASN A 131 -3.18 8.06 10.62
N LEU A 132 -3.40 9.06 9.77
CA LEU A 132 -3.89 10.38 10.19
C LEU A 132 -5.39 10.58 10.01
N ARG A 133 -6.12 9.66 9.38
CA ARG A 133 -7.58 9.73 9.33
C ARG A 133 -8.16 9.61 10.75
N PRO A 134 -9.03 10.54 11.20
CA PRO A 134 -9.58 10.48 12.55
C PRO A 134 -10.22 9.14 12.90
N GLU A 135 -10.87 8.49 11.93
CA GLU A 135 -11.57 7.21 12.12
C GLU A 135 -10.61 6.04 12.32
N LYS A 136 -9.38 6.13 11.82
CA LYS A 136 -8.36 5.07 11.89
C LYS A 136 -7.14 5.47 12.70
N PHE A 137 -7.12 6.65 13.31
CA PHE A 137 -5.98 7.08 14.11
C PHE A 137 -5.73 6.10 15.27
N PRO A 138 -4.47 5.69 15.53
CA PRO A 138 -3.21 6.13 14.92
C PRO A 138 -2.80 5.31 13.69
N MET A 139 -3.50 4.22 13.41
CA MET A 139 -3.35 3.35 12.24
C MET A 139 -4.57 2.41 12.12
N ASP A 140 -4.99 2.10 10.91
CA ASP A 140 -6.07 1.12 10.69
C ASP A 140 -5.70 -0.26 11.29
N PRO A 141 -6.44 -0.75 12.31
CA PRO A 141 -6.08 -1.99 13.01
C PRO A 141 -6.28 -3.24 12.15
N VAL A 142 -6.97 -3.15 11.00
CA VAL A 142 -7.23 -4.28 10.09
C VAL A 142 -5.92 -4.96 9.66
N ILE A 143 -4.80 -4.23 9.55
CA ILE A 143 -3.49 -4.80 9.20
C ILE A 143 -3.01 -5.88 10.18
N PHE A 144 -3.42 -5.81 11.45
CA PHE A 144 -3.06 -6.79 12.48
C PHE A 144 -4.20 -7.71 12.86
N THR A 145 -5.42 -7.19 12.90
CA THR A 145 -6.59 -7.95 13.37
C THR A 145 -7.22 -8.78 12.27
N GLY A 146 -7.09 -8.35 11.01
CA GLY A 146 -7.87 -8.87 9.88
C GLY A 146 -9.37 -8.67 10.03
N ARG A 147 -9.81 -7.78 10.92
CA ARG A 147 -11.22 -7.57 11.31
C ARG A 147 -11.60 -6.11 11.14
N ILE A 148 -12.74 -5.89 10.50
CA ILE A 148 -13.38 -4.58 10.31
C ILE A 148 -14.75 -4.61 11.00
N GLU A 149 -15.16 -3.50 11.63
CA GLU A 149 -16.53 -3.39 12.15
C GLU A 149 -17.53 -3.35 10.99
N GLU A 150 -18.70 -3.95 11.19
CA GLU A 150 -19.72 -4.03 10.13
C GLU A 150 -20.18 -2.66 9.65
N ASP A 151 -20.31 -1.70 10.57
CA ASP A 151 -20.64 -0.31 10.26
C ASP A 151 -19.54 0.39 9.45
N ASP A 152 -18.27 0.09 9.73
CA ASP A 152 -17.14 0.58 8.93
C ASP A 152 -17.15 -0.03 7.54
N LEU A 153 -17.35 -1.35 7.43
CA LEU A 153 -17.46 -2.03 6.14
C LEU A 153 -18.58 -1.44 5.28
N ARG A 154 -19.75 -1.17 5.88
CA ARG A 154 -20.90 -0.57 5.20
C ARG A 154 -20.63 0.87 4.74
N ARG A 155 -19.90 1.67 5.52
CA ARG A 155 -19.61 3.08 5.21
C ARG A 155 -18.43 3.26 4.25
N GLU A 156 -17.36 2.49 4.45
CA GLU A 156 -16.10 2.62 3.70
C GLU A 156 -16.13 1.80 2.41
N HIS A 157 -16.75 0.61 2.43
CA HIS A 157 -16.80 -0.34 1.30
C HIS A 157 -18.24 -0.77 0.97
N PRO A 158 -19.18 0.17 0.69
CA PRO A 158 -20.60 -0.12 0.54
C PRO A 158 -20.90 -1.17 -0.55
N THR A 159 -20.13 -1.17 -1.64
CA THR A 159 -20.32 -2.14 -2.74
C THR A 159 -19.88 -3.55 -2.33
N GLU A 160 -18.89 -3.68 -1.46
CA GLU A 160 -18.51 -4.98 -0.90
C GLU A 160 -19.55 -5.47 0.11
N TYR A 161 -19.99 -4.59 1.00
CA TYR A 161 -21.03 -4.90 1.98
C TYR A 161 -22.30 -5.44 1.30
N GLU A 162 -22.83 -4.72 0.31
CA GLU A 162 -24.04 -5.14 -0.42
C GLU A 162 -23.85 -6.45 -1.16
N ARG A 163 -22.68 -6.68 -1.76
CA ARG A 163 -22.36 -7.94 -2.42
C ARG A 163 -22.36 -9.10 -1.42
N LEU A 164 -21.71 -8.94 -0.28
CA LEU A 164 -21.66 -9.97 0.77
C LEU A 164 -23.04 -10.27 1.35
N LEU A 165 -23.88 -9.24 1.48
CA LEU A 165 -25.27 -9.39 1.91
C LEU A 165 -26.10 -10.16 0.86
N ALA A 166 -26.01 -9.78 -0.41
CA ALA A 166 -26.73 -10.43 -1.51
C ALA A 166 -26.28 -11.88 -1.73
N GLU A 167 -25.00 -12.18 -1.52
CA GLU A 167 -24.44 -13.53 -1.58
C GLU A 167 -24.77 -14.37 -0.33
N GLY A 168 -25.38 -13.79 0.72
CA GLY A 168 -25.67 -14.49 1.98
C GLY A 168 -24.43 -14.86 2.79
N ARG A 169 -23.29 -14.20 2.54
CA ARG A 169 -21.98 -14.52 3.13
C ARG A 169 -21.61 -13.66 4.33
N LEU A 170 -22.32 -12.56 4.58
CA LEU A 170 -22.00 -11.61 5.64
C LEU A 170 -21.98 -12.29 7.03
N GLU A 171 -23.02 -13.06 7.35
CA GLU A 171 -23.12 -13.80 8.62
C GLU A 171 -22.00 -14.83 8.78
N ALA A 172 -21.65 -15.53 7.69
CA ALA A 172 -20.58 -16.53 7.70
C ALA A 172 -19.18 -15.93 7.91
N LEU A 173 -19.02 -14.62 7.67
CA LEU A 173 -17.77 -13.89 7.86
C LEU A 173 -17.71 -13.16 9.21
N ARG A 174 -18.81 -13.11 9.98
CA ARG A 174 -18.79 -12.50 11.31
C ARG A 174 -17.84 -13.27 12.22
N ALA A 175 -17.05 -12.51 12.96
CA ALA A 175 -16.11 -13.02 13.94
C ALA A 175 -16.23 -12.21 15.22
N ASP A 176 -15.82 -12.80 16.34
CA ASP A 176 -15.74 -12.08 17.62
C ASP A 176 -14.83 -10.85 17.51
N PRO A 177 -14.93 -9.88 18.41
CA PRO A 177 -13.98 -8.77 18.48
C PRO A 177 -12.53 -9.26 18.69
N PRO A 178 -11.51 -8.58 18.12
CA PRO A 178 -10.11 -8.95 18.33
C PRO A 178 -9.74 -8.87 19.81
N PRO A 179 -8.84 -9.75 20.29
CA PRO A 179 -8.45 -9.77 21.69
C PRO A 179 -7.79 -8.43 22.08
N ARG A 180 -8.00 -7.99 23.33
CA ARG A 180 -7.56 -6.67 23.81
C ARG A 180 -6.06 -6.44 23.62
N TRP A 181 -5.23 -7.47 23.80
CA TRP A 181 -3.78 -7.35 23.62
C TRP A 181 -3.42 -6.98 22.17
N LEU A 182 -4.13 -7.53 21.18
CA LEU A 182 -3.88 -7.27 19.76
C LEU A 182 -4.31 -5.86 19.38
N ARG A 183 -5.42 -5.37 19.96
CA ARG A 183 -5.83 -3.97 19.83
C ARG A 183 -4.80 -3.00 20.44
N ASN A 184 -4.33 -3.30 21.64
CA ASN A 184 -3.31 -2.47 22.29
C ASN A 184 -1.99 -2.50 21.51
N PHE A 185 -1.60 -3.67 20.99
CA PHE A 185 -0.45 -3.81 20.10
C PHE A 185 -0.62 -2.95 18.84
N ALA A 186 -1.77 -3.00 18.17
CA ALA A 186 -2.05 -2.19 16.99
C ALA A 186 -1.88 -0.69 17.28
N TRP A 187 -2.38 -0.22 18.42
CA TRP A 187 -2.23 1.16 18.88
C TRP A 187 -0.78 1.54 19.14
N VAL A 188 -0.03 0.72 19.88
CA VAL A 188 1.40 0.98 20.16
C VAL A 188 2.20 0.98 18.88
N ALA A 189 1.95 0.01 17.99
CA ALA A 189 2.62 -0.07 16.70
C ALA A 189 2.31 1.15 15.81
N GLY A 190 1.04 1.55 15.71
CA GLY A 190 0.62 2.73 14.96
C GLY A 190 1.24 4.02 15.50
N LEU A 191 1.19 4.26 16.82
CA LEU A 191 1.85 5.41 17.43
C LEU A 191 3.37 5.40 17.26
N SER A 192 3.99 4.23 17.33
CA SER A 192 5.44 4.08 17.15
C SER A 192 5.85 4.37 15.71
N ALA A 193 5.09 3.84 14.74
CA ALA A 193 5.28 4.12 13.31
C ALA A 193 5.07 5.61 13.04
N LEU A 194 4.00 6.19 13.57
CA LEU A 194 3.69 7.60 13.42
C LEU A 194 4.79 8.49 13.99
N GLY A 195 5.22 8.23 15.22
CA GLY A 195 6.27 8.99 15.90
C GLY A 195 7.62 8.89 15.20
N THR A 196 8.01 7.68 14.78
CA THR A 196 9.24 7.48 13.97
C THR A 196 9.14 8.24 12.66
N GLY A 197 7.98 8.17 12.01
CA GLY A 197 7.72 8.86 10.76
C GLY A 197 7.85 10.38 10.86
N LEU A 198 7.19 10.97 11.84
CA LEU A 198 7.27 12.41 12.11
C LEU A 198 8.69 12.84 12.50
N LEU A 199 9.41 12.03 13.27
CA LEU A 199 10.82 12.29 13.60
C LEU A 199 11.70 12.29 12.34
N LEU A 200 11.54 11.29 11.46
CA LEU A 200 12.30 11.21 10.21
C LEU A 200 11.99 12.40 9.30
N LEU A 201 10.71 12.77 9.17
CA LEU A 201 10.30 13.95 8.41
C LEU A 201 10.92 15.24 8.96
N TYR A 202 10.88 15.41 10.28
CA TYR A 202 11.52 16.54 10.96
C TYR A 202 13.03 16.59 10.66
N LEU A 203 13.72 15.46 10.77
CA LEU A 203 15.16 15.37 10.48
C LEU A 203 15.47 15.73 9.03
N ILE A 204 14.67 15.23 8.07
CA ILE A 204 14.82 15.55 6.64
C ILE A 204 14.70 17.06 6.41
N VAL A 205 13.64 17.69 6.95
CA VAL A 205 13.41 19.13 6.83
C VAL A 205 14.55 19.92 7.50
N LEU A 206 14.98 19.52 8.69
CA LEU A 206 16.08 20.17 9.40
C LEU A 206 17.39 20.11 8.59
N THR A 207 17.70 18.97 7.97
CA THR A 207 18.87 18.85 7.09
C THR A 207 18.74 19.62 5.80
N ALA A 208 17.54 19.77 5.23
CA ALA A 208 17.33 20.52 4.00
C ALA A 208 17.43 22.05 4.19
N LEU A 209 17.22 22.53 5.42
CA LEU A 209 17.29 23.95 5.79
C LEU A 209 18.67 24.40 6.28
N ARG A 210 19.62 23.48 6.46
CA ARG A 210 21.01 23.76 6.87
C ARG A 210 21.94 23.68 5.68
#